data_AF-A0A1A2NXJ1-F1
#
_entry.id   AF-A0A1A2NXJ1-F1
#
_cell.length_a   1.000
_cell.length_b   1.000
_cell.length_c   1.000
_cell.angle_alpha   90.00
_cell.angle_beta   90.00
_cell.angle_gamma   90.00
#
_symmetry.space_group_name_H-M   'P 1'
#
loop_
_entity.id
_entity.type
_entity.pdbx_description
1 polymer ?
#
loop_
_entity_poly.entity_id
_entity_poly.type
_entity_poly.pdbx_seq_one_letter_code
_entity_poly.pdbx_strand_id
1 'polypeptide(L)'
;MSDSPGNEAGQRADELLRRGRDLAARKPITPQDVERATDRAEHAHERDQEAHRRELRRHYEAAAAHERAAEIHELAVVEGLGNVDEHRRAAEREREAARRNFQAAQEADRQGEG
;
A
#
# COMPACT_ATOMS: atom_id res chain seq x y z
N MET A 1 6.20 25.49 -6.39
CA MET A 1 5.58 25.28 -5.06
C MET A 1 5.13 23.84 -5.05
N SER A 2 5.59 23.03 -4.09
CA SER A 2 5.33 21.58 -4.12
C SER A 2 3.84 21.32 -3.97
N ASP A 3 3.22 20.64 -4.95
CA ASP A 3 1.91 20.05 -4.78
C ASP A 3 2.02 18.97 -3.69
N SER A 4 1.56 19.33 -2.51
CA SER A 4 1.38 18.38 -1.41
C SER A 4 0.19 17.47 -1.74
N PRO A 5 0.20 16.17 -1.36
CA PRO A 5 -0.95 15.28 -1.53
C PRO A 5 -2.26 15.88 -0.97
N GLY A 6 -2.16 16.68 0.11
CA GLY A 6 -3.31 17.39 0.66
C GLY A 6 -3.81 18.54 -0.23
N ASN A 7 -2.92 19.23 -0.94
CA ASN A 7 -3.30 20.28 -1.89
C ASN A 7 -4.00 19.70 -3.12
N GLU A 8 -3.52 18.58 -3.65
CA GLU A 8 -4.17 17.90 -4.78
C GLU A 8 -5.57 17.39 -4.43
N ALA A 9 -5.73 16.80 -3.23
CA ALA A 9 -7.03 16.33 -2.75
C ALA A 9 -8.03 17.49 -2.58
N GLY A 10 -7.57 18.62 -2.03
CA GLY A 10 -8.39 19.84 -1.92
C GLY A 10 -8.82 20.37 -3.29
N GLN A 11 -7.89 20.52 -4.23
CA GLN A 11 -8.19 20.97 -5.59
C GLN A 11 -9.19 20.04 -6.29
N ARG A 12 -9.07 18.72 -6.10
CA ARG A 12 -10.00 17.74 -6.65
C ARG A 12 -11.40 17.86 -6.04
N ALA A 13 -11.48 18.06 -4.72
CA ALA A 13 -12.77 18.27 -4.05
C ALA A 13 -13.48 19.52 -4.60
N ASP A 14 -12.77 20.62 -4.76
CA ASP A 14 -13.31 21.87 -5.32
C ASP A 14 -13.76 21.70 -6.79
N GLU A 15 -12.99 20.96 -7.59
CA GLU A 15 -13.33 20.60 -8.97
C GLU A 15 -14.63 19.80 -9.03
N LEU A 16 -14.76 18.75 -8.22
CA LEU A 16 -15.95 17.89 -8.17
C LEU A 16 -17.20 18.64 -7.68
N LEU A 17 -17.05 19.52 -6.67
CA LEU A 17 -18.14 20.36 -6.18
C LEU A 17 -18.65 21.30 -7.27
N ARG A 18 -17.74 21.95 -7.99
CA ARG A 18 -18.09 22.82 -9.12
C ARG A 18 -18.84 22.03 -10.19
N ARG A 19 -18.32 20.85 -10.54
CA ARG A 19 -18.94 19.98 -11.55
C ARG A 19 -20.34 19.51 -11.13
N GLY A 20 -20.52 19.13 -9.88
CA GLY A 20 -21.82 18.76 -9.33
C GLY A 20 -22.85 19.88 -9.47
N ARG A 21 -22.45 21.15 -9.22
CA ARG A 21 -23.32 22.33 -9.42
C ARG A 21 -23.68 22.54 -10.89
N ASP A 22 -22.71 22.42 -11.79
CA ASP A 22 -22.94 22.60 -13.23
C ASP A 22 -23.90 21.54 -13.80
N LEU A 23 -23.75 20.29 -13.36
CA LEU A 23 -24.67 19.20 -13.72
C LEU A 23 -26.07 19.41 -13.13
N ALA A 24 -26.18 19.84 -11.87
CA ALA A 24 -27.46 20.17 -11.25
C ALA A 24 -28.19 21.31 -11.97
N ALA A 25 -27.44 22.28 -12.50
CA ALA A 25 -27.93 23.36 -13.34
C ALA A 25 -28.19 22.94 -14.81
N ARG A 26 -28.05 21.65 -15.15
CA ARG A 26 -28.21 21.09 -16.50
C ARG A 26 -27.32 21.76 -17.55
N LYS A 27 -26.15 22.26 -17.15
CA LYS A 27 -25.17 22.76 -18.13
C LYS A 27 -24.68 21.59 -18.99
N PRO A 28 -24.44 21.83 -20.30
CA PRO A 28 -23.93 20.78 -21.18
C PRO A 28 -22.52 20.35 -20.76
N ILE A 29 -22.22 19.08 -20.97
CA ILE A 29 -20.86 18.54 -20.86
C ILE A 29 -20.03 19.09 -22.03
N THR A 30 -18.86 19.63 -21.75
CA THR A 30 -17.95 20.19 -22.76
C THR A 30 -16.81 19.21 -23.08
N PRO A 31 -16.14 19.37 -24.24
CA PRO A 31 -14.92 18.61 -24.52
C PRO A 31 -13.84 18.77 -23.45
N GLN A 32 -13.70 19.96 -22.85
CA GLN A 32 -12.74 20.21 -21.78
C GLN A 32 -13.08 19.45 -20.48
N ASP A 33 -14.36 19.16 -20.24
CA ASP A 33 -14.76 18.32 -19.10
C ASP A 33 -14.34 16.87 -19.33
N VAL A 34 -14.44 16.38 -20.57
CA VAL A 34 -14.03 15.03 -20.96
C VAL A 34 -12.52 14.89 -20.87
N GLU A 35 -11.76 15.81 -21.46
CA GLU A 35 -10.29 15.85 -21.39
C GLU A 35 -9.81 15.78 -19.93
N ARG A 36 -10.33 16.67 -19.07
CA ARG A 36 -10.00 16.68 -17.65
C ARG A 36 -10.37 15.37 -16.95
N ALA A 37 -11.51 14.77 -17.30
CA ALA A 37 -11.91 13.50 -16.70
C ALA A 37 -10.96 12.37 -17.09
N THR A 38 -10.50 12.34 -18.36
CA THR A 38 -9.51 11.39 -18.87
C THR A 38 -8.18 11.56 -18.16
N ASP A 39 -7.61 12.76 -18.14
CA ASP A 39 -6.32 13.03 -17.46
C ASP A 39 -6.36 12.58 -15.99
N ARG A 40 -7.49 12.81 -15.33
CA ARG A 40 -7.68 12.45 -13.92
C ARG A 40 -7.84 10.95 -13.72
N ALA A 41 -8.40 10.23 -14.69
CA ALA A 41 -8.48 8.77 -14.67
C ALA A 41 -7.08 8.16 -14.86
N GLU A 42 -6.28 8.70 -15.79
CA GLU A 42 -4.90 8.27 -16.03
C GLU A 42 -4.03 8.49 -14.78
N HIS A 43 -4.03 9.69 -14.20
CA HIS A 43 -3.31 9.96 -12.96
C HIS A 43 -3.78 9.13 -11.77
N ALA A 44 -5.08 8.83 -11.68
CA ALA A 44 -5.58 7.93 -10.65
C ALA A 44 -5.03 6.51 -10.83
N HIS A 45 -5.02 6.02 -12.07
CA HIS A 45 -4.47 4.71 -12.41
C HIS A 45 -2.97 4.61 -12.11
N GLU A 46 -2.18 5.63 -12.47
CA GLU A 46 -0.75 5.70 -12.14
C GLU A 46 -0.51 5.64 -10.63
N ARG A 47 -1.24 6.44 -9.85
CA ARG A 47 -1.11 6.46 -8.38
C ARG A 47 -1.52 5.15 -7.74
N ASP A 48 -2.52 4.47 -8.29
CA ASP A 48 -2.95 3.15 -7.84
C ASP A 48 -1.86 2.10 -8.09
N GLN A 49 -1.28 2.06 -9.30
CA GLN A 49 -0.14 1.19 -9.60
C GLN A 49 1.06 1.45 -8.67
N GLU A 50 1.36 2.72 -8.38
CA GLU A 50 2.42 3.05 -7.44
C GLU A 50 2.09 2.63 -6.00
N ALA A 51 0.84 2.81 -5.56
CA ALA A 51 0.39 2.38 -4.24
C ALA A 51 0.53 0.86 -4.11
N HIS A 52 0.13 0.13 -5.14
CA HIS A 52 0.28 -1.32 -5.23
C HIS A 52 1.74 -1.76 -5.11
N ARG A 53 2.65 -1.16 -5.90
CA ARG A 53 4.10 -1.46 -5.80
C ARG A 53 4.67 -1.16 -4.41
N ARG A 54 4.21 -0.07 -3.76
CA ARG A 54 4.62 0.30 -2.39
C ARG A 54 4.12 -0.72 -1.35
N GLU A 55 2.90 -1.20 -1.49
CA GLU A 55 2.32 -2.23 -0.63
C GLU A 55 3.08 -3.55 -0.74
N LEU A 56 3.31 -4.03 -1.98
CA LEU A 56 4.09 -5.23 -2.25
C LEU A 56 5.48 -5.16 -1.63
N ARG A 57 6.18 -4.03 -1.79
CA ARG A 57 7.50 -3.82 -1.16
C ARG A 57 7.41 -3.90 0.36
N ARG A 58 6.41 -3.29 0.98
CA ARG A 58 6.23 -3.30 2.45
C ARG A 58 5.99 -4.71 2.98
N HIS A 59 5.24 -5.53 2.27
CA HIS A 59 5.06 -6.94 2.66
C HIS A 59 6.38 -7.71 2.62
N TYR A 60 7.21 -7.55 1.58
CA TYR A 60 8.53 -8.17 1.55
C TYR A 60 9.46 -7.65 2.65
N GLU A 61 9.47 -6.33 2.89
CA GLU A 61 10.26 -5.73 3.98
C GLU A 61 9.84 -6.27 5.36
N ALA A 62 8.52 -6.39 5.60
CA ALA A 62 7.97 -6.97 6.83
C ALA A 62 8.33 -8.45 6.98
N ALA A 63 8.22 -9.24 5.90
CA ALA A 63 8.61 -10.64 5.91
C ALA A 63 10.08 -10.81 6.31
N ALA A 64 10.97 -10.03 5.70
CA ALA A 64 12.41 -10.07 6.01
C ALA A 64 12.71 -9.60 7.45
N ALA A 65 11.94 -8.66 7.99
CA ALA A 65 12.08 -8.23 9.38
C ALA A 65 11.71 -9.34 10.37
N HIS A 66 10.61 -10.04 10.10
CA HIS A 66 10.18 -11.19 10.88
C HIS A 66 11.19 -12.36 10.80
N GLU A 67 11.77 -12.63 9.62
CA GLU A 67 12.82 -13.66 9.51
C GLU A 67 14.05 -13.33 10.36
N ARG A 68 14.54 -12.09 10.30
CA ARG A 68 15.66 -11.65 11.14
C ARG A 68 15.33 -11.73 12.63
N ALA A 69 14.10 -11.41 13.03
CA ALA A 69 13.66 -11.54 14.42
C ALA A 69 13.64 -13.02 14.87
N ALA A 70 13.19 -13.93 14.00
CA ALA A 70 13.24 -15.36 14.26
C ALA A 70 14.68 -15.85 14.46
N GLU A 71 15.61 -15.43 13.59
CA GLU A 71 17.03 -15.78 13.68
C GLU A 71 17.67 -15.33 14.99
N ILE A 72 17.32 -14.13 15.47
CA ILE A 72 17.80 -13.63 16.77
C ILE A 72 17.29 -14.51 17.92
N HIS A 73 16.01 -14.93 17.89
CA HIS A 73 15.47 -15.83 18.89
C HIS A 73 16.08 -17.24 18.81
N GLU A 74 16.32 -17.76 17.61
CA GLU A 74 17.01 -19.04 17.39
C GLU A 74 18.45 -18.98 17.93
N LEU A 75 19.17 -17.88 17.74
CA LEU A 75 20.50 -17.68 18.30
C LEU A 75 20.46 -17.67 19.84
N ALA A 76 19.50 -16.99 20.45
CA ALA A 76 19.33 -17.00 21.91
C ALA A 76 19.08 -18.42 22.46
N VAL A 77 18.37 -19.28 21.71
CA VAL A 77 18.21 -20.71 22.06
C VAL A 77 19.54 -21.45 22.01
N VAL A 78 20.34 -21.25 20.96
CA VAL A 78 21.65 -21.91 20.79
C VAL A 78 22.62 -21.49 21.90
N GLU A 79 22.61 -20.22 22.27
CA GLU A 79 23.47 -19.65 23.31
C GLU A 79 22.93 -19.90 24.73
N GLY A 80 21.72 -20.44 24.87
CA GLY A 80 21.08 -20.70 26.16
C GLY A 80 20.75 -19.42 26.93
N LEU A 81 20.49 -18.32 26.22
CA LEU A 81 20.17 -17.02 26.82
C LEU A 81 18.69 -16.93 27.16
N GLY A 82 18.39 -16.51 28.39
CA GLY A 82 17.02 -16.28 28.83
C GLY A 82 16.17 -17.55 28.90
N ASN A 83 14.86 -17.41 28.68
CA ASN A 83 13.94 -18.54 28.66
C ASN A 83 13.92 -19.19 27.27
N VAL A 84 14.62 -20.32 27.15
CA VAL A 84 14.77 -21.08 25.88
C VAL A 84 13.43 -21.45 25.25
N ASP A 85 12.44 -21.86 26.04
CA ASP A 85 11.14 -22.26 25.49
C ASP A 85 10.33 -21.06 24.99
N GLU A 86 10.46 -19.90 25.62
CA GLU A 86 9.86 -18.66 25.12
C GLU A 86 10.51 -18.22 23.81
N HIS A 87 11.85 -18.29 23.72
CA HIS A 87 12.57 -17.97 22.49
C HIS A 87 12.19 -18.90 21.34
N ARG A 88 12.08 -20.22 21.59
CA ARG A 88 11.63 -21.16 20.55
C ARG A 88 10.23 -20.81 20.02
N ARG A 89 9.28 -20.56 20.93
CA ARG A 89 7.92 -20.16 20.54
C ARG A 89 7.90 -18.80 19.83
N ALA A 90 8.76 -17.87 20.24
CA ALA A 90 8.86 -16.57 19.59
C ALA A 90 9.40 -16.71 18.16
N ALA A 91 10.49 -17.47 17.96
CA ALA A 91 11.01 -17.77 16.64
C ALA A 91 9.95 -18.37 15.70
N GLU A 92 9.17 -19.35 16.19
CA GLU A 92 8.08 -19.96 15.42
C GLU A 92 7.02 -18.94 15.00
N ARG A 93 6.59 -18.06 15.91
CA ARG A 93 5.61 -16.99 15.60
C ARG A 93 6.15 -16.01 14.57
N GLU A 94 7.42 -15.62 14.70
CA GLU A 94 8.08 -14.73 13.75
C GLU A 94 8.19 -15.39 12.36
N ARG A 95 8.59 -16.68 12.29
CA ARG A 95 8.59 -17.44 11.01
C ARG A 95 7.20 -17.52 10.39
N GLU A 96 6.16 -17.71 11.18
CA GLU A 96 4.79 -17.75 10.67
C GLU A 96 4.35 -16.36 10.15
N ALA A 97 4.70 -15.28 10.85
CA ALA A 97 4.43 -13.91 10.42
C ALA A 97 5.18 -13.55 9.13
N ALA A 98 6.42 -14.02 8.97
CA ALA A 98 7.19 -13.88 7.74
C ALA A 98 6.47 -14.56 6.56
N ARG A 99 6.03 -15.81 6.73
CA ARG A 99 5.29 -16.57 5.71
C ARG A 99 4.01 -15.88 5.29
N ARG A 100 3.23 -15.37 6.25
CA ARG A 100 2.00 -14.63 5.97
C ARG A 100 2.27 -13.37 5.15
N ASN A 101 3.30 -12.60 5.49
CA ASN A 101 3.67 -11.41 4.71
C ASN A 101 4.16 -11.76 3.30
N PHE A 102 4.93 -12.85 3.15
CA PHE A 102 5.37 -13.32 1.84
C PHE A 102 4.20 -13.81 0.96
N GLN A 103 3.21 -14.47 1.55
CA GLN A 103 1.98 -14.87 0.86
C GLN A 103 1.17 -13.64 0.44
N ALA A 104 1.00 -12.66 1.34
CA ALA A 104 0.32 -11.40 1.03
C ALA A 104 1.01 -10.65 -0.12
N ALA A 105 2.35 -10.61 -0.15
CA ALA A 105 3.08 -10.02 -1.27
C ALA A 105 2.79 -10.72 -2.61
N GLN A 106 2.77 -12.05 -2.64
CA GLN A 106 2.46 -12.83 -3.85
C GLN A 106 0.99 -12.75 -4.27
N GLU A 107 0.07 -12.58 -3.32
CA GLU A 107 -1.35 -12.36 -3.61
C GLU A 107 -1.57 -10.97 -4.20
N ALA A 108 -0.91 -9.95 -3.63
CA ALA A 108 -0.92 -8.59 -4.18
C ALA A 108 -0.36 -8.59 -5.61
N ASP A 109 0.83 -9.16 -5.83
CA ASP A 109 1.47 -9.19 -7.16
C ASP A 109 0.54 -9.77 -8.25
N ARG A 110 -0.13 -10.90 -7.95
CA ARG A 110 -1.10 -11.54 -8.86
C ARG A 110 -2.34 -10.68 -9.13
N GLN A 111 -2.75 -9.83 -8.19
CA GLN A 111 -3.89 -8.93 -8.37
C GLN A 111 -3.50 -7.67 -9.16
N GLY A 112 -2.22 -7.28 -9.15
CA GLY A 112 -1.70 -6.15 -9.93
C GLY A 112 -1.46 -6.43 -11.42
N GLU A 113 -1.53 -7.70 -11.84
CA GLU A 113 -1.36 -8.14 -13.23
C GLU A 113 -2.68 -8.20 -14.04
N GLY A 114 -3.84 -7.94 -13.41
CA GLY A 114 -5.18 -8.02 -14.03
C GLY A 114 -5.79 -6.66 -14.35
#